data_AF-A0A7J9I5Z4-F1
#
_entry.id   AF-A0A7J9I5Z4-F1
#
_cell.length_a   1.000
_cell.length_b   1.000
_cell.length_c   1.000
_cell.angle_alpha   90.00
_cell.angle_beta   90.00
_cell.angle_gamma   90.00
#
_symmetry.space_group_name_H-M   'P 1'
#
loop_
_entity.id
_entity.type
_entity.pdbx_description
1 polymer ?
#
loop_
_entity_poly.entity_id
_entity_poly.type
_entity_poly.pdbx_seq_one_letter_code
_entity_poly.pdbx_strand_id
1 'polypeptide(L)' 'MKKLAVGLMTTPEHSEWRSKRINDNIPESNSEDVRPMEEYLQVIPSELKIIKQYFERSNLELERR' A
#
# COMPACT_ATOMS: atom_id res chain seq x y z
N MET A 1 11.88 10.20 -13.85
CA MET A 1 11.09 9.86 -12.65
C MET A 1 10.43 11.12 -12.15
N LYS A 2 9.10 11.19 -12.13
CA LYS A 2 8.39 12.36 -11.58
C LYS A 2 8.56 12.32 -10.07
N LYS A 3 9.24 13.32 -9.50
CA LYS A 3 9.30 13.50 -8.05
C LYS A 3 7.87 13.73 -7.57
N LEU A 4 7.27 12.72 -6.94
CA LEU A 4 6.08 12.92 -6.13
C LEU A 4 6.52 13.82 -4.99
N ALA A 5 6.28 15.13 -5.13
CA ALA A 5 6.30 16.01 -3.99
C ALA A 5 5.10 15.60 -3.14
N VAL A 6 5.33 14.62 -2.25
CA VAL A 6 4.51 14.40 -1.09
C VAL A 6 4.66 15.69 -0.30
N GLY A 7 3.83 16.68 -0.62
CA GLY A 7 3.68 17.85 0.22
C GLY A 7 3.47 17.33 1.63
N LEU A 8 4.23 17.87 2.59
CA LEU A 8 4.01 17.62 4.02
C LEU A 8 2.50 17.51 4.22
N MET A 9 2.04 16.31 4.60
CA MET A 9 0.63 15.91 4.64
C MET A 9 -0.22 16.74 5.65
N THR A 10 0.38 17.81 6.15
CA THR A 10 -0.09 18.81 7.08
C THR A 10 0.44 20.16 6.60
N THR A 11 -0.11 20.68 5.51
CA THR A 11 -0.06 22.13 5.28
C THR A 11 -0.73 22.83 6.48
N PRO A 12 -0.25 24.00 6.94
CA PRO A 12 -0.87 24.74 8.05
C PRO A 12 -2.38 24.97 7.84
N GLU A 13 -2.81 25.10 6.59
CA GLU A 13 -4.22 25.22 6.22
C GLU A 13 -5.04 23.98 6.60
N HIS A 14 -4.46 22.77 6.48
CA HIS A 14 -5.13 21.53 6.87
C HIS A 14 -5.28 21.42 8.39
N SER A 15 -4.29 21.84 9.17
CA SER A 15 -4.38 21.83 10.64
C SER A 15 -5.39 22.85 11.16
N GLU A 16 -5.46 24.03 10.56
CA GLU A 16 -6.49 25.04 10.87
C GLU A 16 -7.89 24.55 10.50
N TRP A 17 -8.05 23.94 9.32
CA TRP A 17 -9.31 23.36 8.86
C TRP A 17 -9.79 22.20 9.75
N ARG A 18 -8.89 21.34 10.24
CA ARG A 18 -9.17 20.30 11.25
C ARG A 18 -9.53 20.91 12.60
N SER A 19 -8.80 21.92 13.06
CA SER A 19 -9.05 22.57 14.36
C SER A 19 -10.44 23.20 14.45
N LYS A 20 -10.94 23.74 13.34
CA LYS A 20 -12.31 24.28 13.24
C LYS A 20 -13.40 23.21 13.31
N ARG A 21 -13.07 21.93 13.09
CA ARG A 21 -14.01 20.81 12.96
C ARG A 21 -13.68 19.62 13.87
N ILE A 22 -13.07 19.93 15.01
CA ILE A 22 -12.70 18.92 16.03
C ILE A 22 -13.92 18.15 16.58
N ASN A 23 -15.11 18.74 16.50
CA ASN A 23 -16.37 18.14 16.97
C ASN A 23 -17.11 17.33 15.90
N ASP A 24 -16.63 17.28 14.66
CA ASP A 24 -17.40 16.73 13.52
C ASP A 24 -17.39 15.19 13.45
N ASN A 25 -17.02 14.49 14.52
CA ASN A 25 -16.81 13.03 14.54
C ASN A 25 -15.97 12.52 13.36
N ILE A 26 -15.14 13.38 12.76
CA ILE A 26 -14.29 13.00 11.63
C ILE A 26 -13.24 12.06 12.21
N PRO A 27 -13.22 10.77 11.80
CA PRO A 27 -12.21 9.86 12.30
C PRO A 27 -10.83 10.47 12.04
N GLU A 28 -9.96 10.35 13.04
CA GLU A 28 -8.54 10.55 12.82
C GLU A 28 -8.15 9.64 11.64
N SER A 29 -7.24 10.08 10.78
CA SER A 29 -6.75 9.19 9.72
C SER A 29 -6.06 8.03 10.43
N ASN A 30 -6.80 6.95 10.69
CA ASN A 30 -6.33 5.80 11.42
C ASN A 30 -5.06 5.37 10.69
N SER A 31 -3.93 5.46 11.37
CA SER A 31 -2.66 4.96 10.87
C SER A 31 -2.67 3.43 10.70
N GLU A 32 -3.79 2.77 10.99
CA GLU A 32 -4.08 1.38 10.62
C GLU A 32 -4.05 1.16 9.09
N ASP A 33 -4.28 2.20 8.28
CA ASP A 33 -4.06 2.18 6.83
C ASP A 33 -2.60 2.48 6.43
N VAL A 34 -1.73 2.74 7.41
CA VAL A 34 -0.27 2.82 7.26
C VAL A 34 0.36 1.48 7.65
N ARG A 35 -0.37 0.37 7.48
CA ARG A 35 0.31 -0.92 7.41
C ARG A 35 1.21 -0.89 6.18
N PRO A 36 2.52 -1.14 6.32
CA PRO A 36 3.43 -1.18 5.18
C PRO A 36 2.87 -2.15 4.16
N MET A 37 2.95 -1.81 2.87
CA MET A 37 2.44 -2.64 1.77
C MET A 37 2.99 -4.07 1.88
N GLU A 38 4.19 -4.22 2.45
CA GLU A 38 4.82 -5.48 2.83
C GLU A 38 3.97 -6.37 3.74
N GLU A 39 3.20 -5.82 4.69
CA GLU A 39 2.32 -6.58 5.58
C GLU A 39 1.06 -7.09 4.84
N TYR A 40 0.53 -6.30 3.90
CA TYR A 40 -0.51 -6.75 2.97
C TYR A 40 0.00 -7.81 1.99
N LEU A 41 1.26 -7.72 1.57
CA LEU A 41 1.91 -8.67 0.65
C LEU A 41 2.48 -9.91 1.34
N GLN A 42 2.66 -9.89 2.67
CA GLN A 42 3.07 -11.07 3.45
C GLN A 42 2.02 -12.17 3.37
N VAL A 43 0.74 -11.80 3.23
CA VAL A 43 -0.34 -12.73 2.92
C VAL A 43 -0.37 -12.93 1.42
N ILE A 44 0.59 -13.71 0.88
CA ILE A 44 0.50 -14.16 -0.51
C ILE A 44 -0.79 -14.98 -0.64
N PRO A 45 -1.80 -14.53 -1.41
CA PRO A 45 -3.00 -15.32 -1.67
C PRO A 45 -2.59 -16.67 -2.25
N SER A 46 -3.26 -17.74 -1.84
CA SER A 46 -2.90 -19.09 -2.27
C SER A 46 -2.89 -19.25 -3.80
N GLU A 47 -3.71 -18.46 -4.49
CA GLU A 47 -3.74 -18.34 -5.96
C GLU A 47 -2.41 -17.84 -6.55
N LEU A 48 -1.80 -16.79 -5.96
CA LEU A 48 -0.51 -16.27 -6.43
C LEU A 48 0.63 -17.26 -6.19
N LYS A 49 0.56 -18.05 -5.12
CA LYS A 49 1.53 -19.13 -4.85
C LYS A 49 1.45 -20.23 -5.91
N ILE A 50 0.23 -20.57 -6.36
CA ILE A 50 0.00 -21.54 -7.45
C ILE A 50 0.54 -21.00 -8.78
N ILE A 51 0.24 -19.73 -9.11
CA ILE A 51 0.72 -19.09 -10.34
C ILE A 51 2.25 -19.02 -10.37
N LYS A 52 2.89 -18.69 -9.24
CA LYS A 52 4.35 -18.66 -9.12
C LYS A 52 4.97 -20.04 -9.41
N GLN A 53 4.44 -21.10 -8.83
CA GLN A 53 4.93 -22.46 -9.08
C GLN A 53 4.72 -22.90 -10.54
N TYR A 54 3.60 -22.52 -11.14
CA TYR A 54 3.35 -22.79 -12.56
C TYR A 54 4.39 -22.09 -13.44
N PHE A 55 4.68 -20.83 -13.15
CA PHE A 55 5.69 -20.06 -13.88
C PHE A 55 7.09 -20.66 -13.74
N GLU A 56 7.50 -21.05 -12.54
CA GLU A 56 8.79 -21.72 -12.30
C GLU A 56 8.92 -23.02 -13.10
N ARG A 57 7.86 -23.84 -13.16
CA ARG A 57 7.84 -25.07 -13.95
C ARG A 57 7.94 -24.79 -15.45
N SER A 58 7.17 -23.84 -15.96
CA SER A 58 7.23 -23.46 -17.37
C SER A 58 8.60 -22.90 -17.76
N ASN A 59 9.25 -22.16 -16.87
CA ASN A 59 10.58 -21.62 -17.13
C ASN A 59 11.66 -22.72 -17.17
N LEU A 60 11.59 -23.71 -16.27
CA LEU A 60 12.48 -24.88 -16.31
C LEU A 60 12.29 -25.72 -17.58
N GLU A 61 11.05 -25.83 -18.08
CA GLU A 61 10.77 -26.52 -19.34
C GLU A 61 11.34 -25.75 -20.55
N LEU A 62 11.24 -24.42 -20.53
CA LEU A 62 11.85 -23.55 -21.54
C LEU A 62 13.38 -23.61 -21.52
N GLU A 63 14.02 -23.63 -20.35
CA GLU A 63 15.48 -23.75 -20.21
C GLU A 63 16.01 -25.11 -20.66
N ARG A 64 15.16 -26.15 -20.68
CA ARG A 64 15.53 -27.48 -21.19
C ARG A 64 15.39 -27.63 -22.71
N ARG A 65 14.82 -26.65 -23.42
CA ARG A 65 14.67 -26.62 -24.88
C ARG A 65 15.80 -25.83 -25.54
#